data_AF-A0A3N1A7T7-F1
#
_entry.id   AF-A0A3N1A7T7-F1
#
_cell.length_a   1.000
_cell.length_b   1.000
_cell.length_c   1.000
_cell.angle_alpha   90.00
_cell.angle_beta   90.00
_cell.angle_gamma   90.00
#
_symmetry.space_group_name_H-M   'P 1'
#
loop_
_entity.id
_entity.type
_entity.pdbx_description
1 polymer ?
#
loop_
_entity_poly.entity_id
_entity_poly.type
_entity_poly.pdbx_seq_one_letter_code
_entity_poly.pdbx_strand_id
1 'polypeptide(L)'
;MIPLFASQSAVTRPADLRLGQAVHVNARAAWLPAIVTSVTHTRVGVAYGAPLQAGGQLADAVAPWVVRPADGVRLHPVHEVRVGDDVVAFDGTTLTVAGAWQGRDRWWVIDYTTGGRAIVPPGAILRLADPTPQVTVNGVPL
;
A
#
# COMPACT_ATOMS: atom_id res chain seq x y z
N MET A 1 18.03 -5.20 -22.97
CA MET A 1 16.88 -4.31 -23.22
C MET A 1 15.63 -5.12 -22.87
N ILE A 2 15.10 -4.94 -21.66
CA ILE A 2 13.97 -5.75 -21.16
C ILE A 2 12.69 -4.95 -21.41
N PRO A 3 11.63 -5.55 -21.98
CA PRO A 3 10.40 -4.83 -22.29
C PRO A 3 9.74 -4.30 -21.01
N LEU A 4 9.46 -2.99 -21.01
CA LEU A 4 8.90 -2.21 -19.90
C LEU A 4 7.40 -2.45 -19.64
N PHE A 5 6.77 -3.39 -20.34
CA PHE A 5 5.33 -3.62 -20.27
C PHE A 5 4.97 -5.10 -20.47
N ALA A 6 4.75 -5.83 -19.37
CA ALA A 6 4.00 -7.09 -19.26
C ALA A 6 4.00 -7.45 -17.75
N SER A 7 2.92 -7.83 -17.06
CA SER A 7 1.58 -8.25 -17.43
C SER A 7 0.62 -7.82 -16.31
N GLN A 8 -0.67 -7.75 -16.65
CA GLN A 8 -1.80 -7.41 -15.78
C GLN A 8 -1.58 -7.85 -14.33
N SER A 9 -1.38 -6.88 -13.43
CA SER A 9 -1.61 -7.12 -12.01
C SER A 9 -2.97 -7.77 -11.87
N ALA A 10 -3.04 -8.88 -11.12
CA ALA A 10 -4.29 -9.57 -10.81
C ALA A 10 -5.33 -8.52 -10.41
N VAL A 11 -6.25 -8.24 -11.34
CA VAL A 11 -7.34 -7.31 -11.11
C VAL A 11 -8.23 -8.02 -10.11
N THR A 12 -8.21 -7.59 -8.86
CA THR A 12 -9.15 -8.06 -7.85
C THR A 12 -10.54 -7.91 -8.44
N ARG A 13 -11.27 -9.02 -8.58
CA ARG A 13 -12.62 -8.92 -9.14
C ARG A 13 -13.46 -8.18 -8.11
N PRO A 14 -14.43 -7.35 -8.51
CA PRO A 14 -15.34 -6.70 -7.57
C PRO A 14 -15.99 -7.70 -6.60
N ALA A 15 -16.18 -8.95 -7.02
CA ALA A 15 -16.71 -10.04 -6.19
C ALA A 15 -15.83 -10.43 -4.98
N ASP A 16 -14.55 -10.09 -4.99
CA ASP A 16 -13.61 -10.41 -3.90
C ASP A 16 -13.56 -9.31 -2.82
N LEU A 17 -14.21 -8.17 -3.05
CA LEU A 17 -14.29 -7.05 -2.11
C LEU A 17 -15.54 -7.13 -1.24
N ARG A 18 -15.40 -6.80 0.05
CA ARG A 18 -16.48 -6.82 1.04
C ARG A 18 -16.73 -5.42 1.60
N LEU A 19 -17.98 -5.12 1.94
CA LEU A 19 -18.32 -3.90 2.67
C LEU A 19 -17.58 -3.86 4.01
N GLY A 20 -17.03 -2.69 4.36
CA GLY A 20 -16.22 -2.51 5.57
C GLY A 20 -14.78 -3.02 5.44
N GLN A 21 -14.40 -3.65 4.33
CA GLN A 21 -13.03 -4.12 4.12
C GLN A 21 -12.07 -2.95 3.95
N ALA A 22 -10.91 -3.05 4.60
CA ALA A 22 -9.81 -2.13 4.40
C ALA A 22 -9.14 -2.38 3.03
N VAL A 23 -8.97 -1.31 2.28
CA VAL A 23 -8.41 -1.33 0.92
C VAL A 23 -7.46 -0.17 0.70
N HIS A 24 -6.66 -0.27 -0.35
CA HIS A 24 -5.96 0.86 -0.92
C HIS A 24 -6.59 1.30 -2.21
N VAL A 25 -6.65 2.62 -2.42
CA VAL A 25 -7.08 3.22 -3.67
C VAL A 25 -5.91 3.95 -4.29
N ASN A 26 -5.53 3.61 -5.51
CA ASN A 26 -4.56 4.39 -6.28
C ASN A 26 -5.24 5.68 -6.77
N ALA A 27 -4.92 6.79 -6.13
CA ALA A 27 -5.40 8.11 -6.48
C ALA A 27 -4.24 9.11 -6.45
N ARG A 28 -4.14 9.96 -7.47
CA ARG A 28 -3.09 10.99 -7.58
C ARG A 28 -1.66 10.44 -7.48
N ALA A 29 -1.41 9.29 -8.10
CA ALA A 29 -0.13 8.59 -8.05
C ALA A 29 0.31 8.19 -6.62
N ALA A 30 -0.63 8.08 -5.69
CA ALA A 30 -0.42 7.56 -4.34
C ALA A 30 -1.44 6.46 -4.04
N TRP A 31 -1.03 5.47 -3.25
CA TRP A 31 -1.97 4.51 -2.67
C TRP A 31 -2.50 5.10 -1.37
N LEU A 32 -3.82 5.28 -1.29
CA LEU A 32 -4.48 5.90 -0.15
C LEU A 32 -5.31 4.87 0.60
N PRO A 33 -5.26 4.83 1.94
CA PRO A 33 -6.08 3.93 2.74
C PRO A 33 -7.53 4.36 2.66
N ALA A 34 -8.42 3.38 2.43
CA ALA A 34 -9.84 3.59 2.44
C ALA A 34 -10.58 2.36 2.97
N ILE A 35 -11.84 2.55 3.31
CA ILE A 35 -12.78 1.48 3.66
C ILE A 35 -13.79 1.35 2.53
N VAL A 36 -14.08 0.12 2.09
CA VAL A 36 -15.12 -0.14 1.09
C VAL A 36 -16.49 0.17 1.68
N THR A 37 -17.23 1.08 1.05
CA THR A 37 -18.59 1.47 1.46
C THR A 37 -19.68 0.94 0.54
N SER A 38 -19.34 0.61 -0.71
CA SER A 38 -20.25 -0.07 -1.65
C SER A 38 -19.47 -0.85 -2.71
N VAL A 39 -20.09 -1.88 -3.27
CA VAL A 39 -19.50 -2.68 -4.36
C VAL A 39 -20.53 -2.88 -5.45
N THR A 40 -20.18 -2.53 -6.67
CA THR A 40 -20.96 -2.78 -7.88
C THR A 40 -20.06 -3.42 -8.95
N HIS A 41 -20.66 -3.88 -10.05
CA HIS A 41 -19.89 -4.50 -11.13
C HIS A 41 -18.88 -3.55 -11.81
N THR A 42 -19.08 -2.23 -11.74
CA THR A 42 -18.23 -1.21 -12.41
C THR A 42 -17.57 -0.21 -11.46
N ARG A 43 -18.00 -0.15 -10.20
CA ARG A 43 -17.54 0.84 -9.21
C ARG A 43 -17.42 0.24 -7.82
N VAL A 44 -16.45 0.74 -7.07
CA VAL A 44 -16.27 0.48 -5.63
C VAL A 44 -16.39 1.81 -4.91
N GLY A 45 -17.35 1.92 -4.00
CA GLY A 45 -17.46 3.05 -3.09
C GLY A 45 -16.42 2.94 -1.99
N VAL A 46 -15.77 4.05 -1.66
CA VAL A 46 -14.64 4.10 -0.73
C VAL A 46 -14.76 5.32 0.18
N ALA A 47 -14.44 5.14 1.47
CA ALA A 47 -14.31 6.21 2.44
C ALA A 47 -12.85 6.31 2.88
N TYR A 48 -12.22 7.47 2.64
CA TYR A 48 -10.82 7.71 3.01
C TYR A 48 -10.71 8.06 4.50
N GLY A 49 -9.70 7.51 5.18
CA GLY A 49 -9.57 7.61 6.65
C GLY A 49 -9.08 8.95 7.20
N ALA A 50 -8.58 9.86 6.37
CA ALA A 50 -8.12 11.19 6.79
C ALA A 50 -8.52 12.27 5.78
N PRO A 51 -8.81 13.51 6.22
CA PRO A 51 -8.99 14.64 5.31
C PRO A 51 -7.66 14.89 4.59
N LEU A 52 -7.59 14.50 3.32
CA LEU A 52 -6.42 14.73 2.48
C LEU A 52 -6.28 16.22 2.23
N GLN A 53 -5.22 16.82 2.76
CA GLN A 53 -4.93 18.23 2.62
C GLN A 53 -4.62 18.61 1.17
N ALA A 54 -5.18 19.76 0.75
CA ALA A 54 -4.82 20.58 -0.41
C ALA A 54 -4.76 19.86 -1.78
N GLY A 55 -5.93 19.67 -2.35
CA GLY A 55 -6.14 19.27 -3.74
C GLY A 55 -7.50 18.60 -3.80
N GLY A 56 -8.39 19.01 -4.69
CA GLY A 56 -9.86 18.84 -4.65
C GLY A 56 -10.47 17.52 -4.14
N GLN A 57 -11.78 17.46 -4.04
CA GLN A 57 -12.48 16.30 -3.51
C GLN A 57 -12.05 14.99 -4.23
N LEU A 58 -11.66 13.97 -3.46
CA LEU A 58 -11.43 12.65 -4.02
C LEU A 58 -12.75 12.00 -4.42
N ALA A 59 -12.71 11.12 -5.42
CA ALA A 59 -13.89 10.37 -5.79
C ALA A 59 -14.23 9.35 -4.69
N ASP A 60 -15.45 9.43 -4.18
CA ASP A 60 -16.02 8.48 -3.23
C ASP A 60 -16.40 7.15 -3.90
N ALA A 61 -16.32 7.08 -5.23
CA ALA A 61 -16.54 5.87 -6.04
C ALA A 61 -15.48 5.74 -7.14
N VAL A 62 -14.69 4.68 -7.08
CA VAL A 62 -13.54 4.45 -7.96
C VAL A 62 -13.69 3.19 -8.79
N ALA A 63 -12.88 3.07 -9.83
CA ALA A 63 -12.86 1.86 -10.64
C ALA A 63 -12.24 0.68 -9.86
N PRO A 64 -12.73 -0.56 -10.03
CA PRO A 64 -12.24 -1.70 -9.26
C PRO A 64 -10.73 -1.94 -9.38
N TRP A 65 -10.14 -1.67 -10.54
CA TRP A 65 -8.70 -1.89 -10.78
C TRP A 65 -7.77 -0.91 -10.05
N VAL A 66 -8.31 0.19 -9.51
CA VAL A 66 -7.53 1.08 -8.65
C VAL A 66 -7.66 0.71 -7.16
N VAL A 67 -8.41 -0.35 -6.82
CA VAL A 67 -8.64 -0.80 -5.45
C VAL A 67 -7.87 -2.10 -5.18
N ARG A 68 -7.17 -2.21 -4.05
CA ARG A 68 -6.51 -3.44 -3.60
C ARG A 68 -6.84 -3.78 -2.15
N PRO A 69 -7.15 -5.06 -1.82
CA PRO A 69 -7.27 -5.51 -0.44
C PRO A 69 -6.03 -5.16 0.40
N ALA A 70 -6.25 -4.80 1.66
CA ALA A 70 -5.19 -4.64 2.65
C ALA A 70 -4.84 -5.96 3.38
N ASP A 71 -5.35 -7.11 2.93
CA ASP A 71 -5.17 -8.39 3.63
C ASP A 71 -3.71 -8.88 3.55
N GLY A 72 -3.14 -9.26 4.69
CA GLY A 72 -1.75 -9.75 4.83
C GLY A 72 -0.66 -8.67 4.77
N VAL A 73 -1.06 -7.39 4.70
CA VAL A 73 -0.13 -6.26 4.71
C VAL A 73 -0.65 -5.14 5.60
N ARG A 74 0.21 -4.60 6.47
CA ARG A 74 -0.05 -3.42 7.27
C ARG A 74 0.15 -2.16 6.44
N LEU A 75 -0.69 -1.16 6.64
CA LEU A 75 -0.55 0.12 5.95
C LEU A 75 0.24 1.03 6.88
N HIS A 76 1.30 1.60 6.36
CA HIS A 76 2.15 2.45 7.18
C HIS A 76 2.47 3.73 6.41
N PRO A 77 2.16 4.91 6.98
CA PRO A 77 2.54 6.14 6.35
C PRO A 77 4.06 6.23 6.30
N VAL A 78 4.60 6.76 5.19
CA VAL A 78 6.05 6.75 4.95
C VAL A 78 6.86 7.40 6.07
N HIS A 79 6.28 8.38 6.77
CA HIS A 79 6.94 9.07 7.87
C HIS A 79 7.03 8.26 9.18
N GLU A 80 6.34 7.13 9.27
CA GLU A 80 6.42 6.21 10.41
C GLU A 80 7.30 4.99 10.13
N VAL A 81 7.77 4.83 8.88
CA VAL A 81 8.60 3.71 8.44
C VAL A 81 9.93 3.68 9.19
N ARG A 82 10.31 2.49 9.62
CA ARG A 82 11.52 2.24 10.41
C ARG A 82 12.46 1.31 9.65
N VAL A 83 13.73 1.38 10.05
CA VAL A 83 14.74 0.40 9.63
C VAL A 83 14.29 -0.99 10.09
N GLY A 84 14.37 -1.96 9.19
CA GLY A 84 13.92 -3.34 9.43
C GLY A 84 12.47 -3.62 9.04
N ASP A 85 11.68 -2.59 8.69
CA ASP A 85 10.33 -2.82 8.15
C ASP A 85 10.40 -3.49 6.78
N ASP A 86 9.54 -4.50 6.58
CA ASP A 86 9.42 -5.22 5.33
C ASP A 86 8.34 -4.59 4.46
N VAL A 87 8.72 -3.87 3.41
CA VAL A 87 7.80 -3.18 2.50
C VAL A 87 7.48 -4.08 1.31
N VAL A 88 6.20 -4.25 0.99
CA VAL A 88 5.73 -4.99 -0.17
C VAL A 88 5.62 -4.04 -1.37
N ALA A 89 6.54 -4.22 -2.32
CA ALA A 89 6.55 -3.52 -3.59
C ALA A 89 5.34 -3.88 -4.47
N PHE A 90 5.16 -3.13 -5.56
CA PHE A 90 3.99 -3.29 -6.45
C PHE A 90 3.92 -4.67 -7.12
N ASP A 91 5.09 -5.23 -7.45
CA ASP A 91 5.28 -6.56 -8.02
C ASP A 91 5.09 -7.69 -6.99
N GLY A 92 4.84 -7.35 -5.72
CA GLY A 92 4.68 -8.30 -4.63
C GLY A 92 5.99 -8.69 -3.95
N THR A 93 7.13 -8.15 -4.41
CA THR A 93 8.43 -8.39 -3.78
C THR A 93 8.49 -7.70 -2.41
N THR A 94 8.94 -8.43 -1.39
CA THR A 94 9.22 -7.86 -0.08
C THR A 94 10.63 -7.27 -0.06
N LEU A 95 10.74 -6.00 0.33
CA LEU A 95 11.98 -5.24 0.43
C LEU A 95 12.14 -4.72 1.86
N THR A 96 13.22 -5.12 2.53
CA THR A 96 13.51 -4.66 3.89
C THR A 96 14.14 -3.27 3.85
N VAL A 97 13.61 -2.35 4.64
CA VAL A 97 14.10 -0.97 4.78
C VAL A 97 15.43 -0.96 5.51
N ALA A 98 16.47 -0.43 4.85
CA ALA A 98 17.77 -0.14 5.46
C ALA A 98 17.83 1.28 6.04
N GLY A 99 17.04 2.22 5.51
CA GLY A 99 16.97 3.59 5.97
C GLY A 99 15.82 4.36 5.33
N ALA A 100 15.23 5.29 6.07
CA ALA A 100 14.20 6.19 5.56
C ALA A 100 14.43 7.60 6.09
N TRP A 101 14.43 8.59 5.20
CA TRP A 101 14.57 9.99 5.59
C TRP A 101 13.88 10.93 4.60
N GLN A 102 13.58 12.14 5.08
CA GLN A 102 12.98 13.17 4.24
C GLN A 102 14.06 14.05 3.61
N GLY A 103 14.01 14.20 2.28
CA GLY A 103 14.83 15.12 1.50
C GLY A 103 14.38 16.58 1.64
N ARG A 104 15.19 17.50 1.10
CA ARG A 104 14.92 18.96 1.18
C ARG A 104 13.64 19.40 0.44
N ASP A 105 13.25 18.64 -0.58
CA ASP A 105 12.03 18.80 -1.36
C ASP A 105 10.78 18.19 -0.69
N ARG A 106 10.93 17.70 0.55
CA ARG A 106 9.89 17.01 1.35
C ARG A 106 9.55 15.61 0.87
N TRP A 107 10.17 15.12 -0.20
CA TRP A 107 10.03 13.73 -0.62
C TRP A 107 10.77 12.81 0.33
N TRP A 108 10.25 11.61 0.51
CA TRP A 108 10.91 10.58 1.29
C TRP A 108 11.80 9.73 0.40
N VAL A 109 13.00 9.49 0.90
CA VAL A 109 13.93 8.53 0.31
C VAL A 109 13.98 7.32 1.21
N ILE A 110 13.80 6.14 0.61
CA ILE A 110 13.84 4.85 1.29
C ILE A 110 14.95 4.04 0.63
N ASP A 111 15.97 3.69 1.40
CA ASP A 111 17.01 2.75 1.01
C ASP A 111 16.62 1.35 1.49
N TYR A 112 16.83 0.35 0.64
CA TYR A 112 16.58 -1.05 0.95
C TYR A 112 17.88 -1.82 1.19
N THR A 113 17.82 -2.88 1.97
CA THR A 113 18.99 -3.75 2.27
C THR A 113 19.57 -4.42 1.03
N THR A 114 18.76 -4.56 -0.02
CA THR A 114 19.17 -5.06 -1.34
C THR A 114 19.98 -4.05 -2.15
N GLY A 115 20.19 -2.83 -1.63
CA GLY A 115 20.91 -1.73 -2.29
C GLY A 115 20.04 -0.87 -3.21
N GLY A 116 18.76 -1.21 -3.38
CA GLY A 116 17.80 -0.40 -4.12
C GLY A 116 17.35 0.85 -3.35
N ARG A 117 16.79 1.82 -4.07
CA ARG A 117 16.23 3.05 -3.50
C ARG A 117 14.86 3.36 -4.11
N ALA A 118 13.94 3.85 -3.28
CA ALA A 118 12.70 4.47 -3.71
C ALA A 118 12.65 5.93 -3.27
N ILE A 119 12.03 6.78 -4.10
CA ILE A 119 11.72 8.17 -3.79
C ILE A 119 10.21 8.32 -3.90
N VAL A 120 9.57 8.69 -2.79
CA VAL A 120 8.11 8.72 -2.67
C VAL A 120 7.63 10.06 -2.10
N PRO A 121 6.42 10.51 -2.44
CA PRO A 121 5.92 11.80 -1.98
C PRO A 121 5.73 11.85 -0.44
N PRO A 122 5.67 13.05 0.16
CA PRO A 122 5.53 13.25 1.61
C PRO A 122 4.37 12.48 2.26
N GLY A 123 3.26 12.31 1.53
CA GLY A 123 2.05 11.62 1.99
C GLY A 123 1.93 10.17 1.51
N ALA A 124 3.04 9.56 1.05
CA ALA A 124 3.01 8.18 0.59
C ALA A 124 2.62 7.23 1.73
N ILE A 125 1.81 6.22 1.39
CA ILE A 125 1.47 5.12 2.28
C ILE A 125 2.10 3.88 1.69
N LEU A 126 2.91 3.20 2.50
CA LEU A 126 3.57 1.97 2.14
C LEU A 126 2.75 0.78 2.63
N ARG A 127 2.91 -0.34 1.92
CA ARG A 127 2.39 -1.64 2.33
C ARG A 127 3.53 -2.36 3.02
N LEU A 128 3.39 -2.69 4.30
CA LEU A 128 4.34 -3.48 5.04
C LEU A 128 3.81 -4.91 5.14
N ALA A 129 4.65 -5.93 5.04
CA ALA A 129 4.26 -7.28 5.42
C ALA A 129 3.95 -7.27 6.91
N ASP A 130 2.83 -7.87 7.34
CA ASP A 130 2.68 -8.13 8.77
C ASP A 130 3.78 -9.12 9.18
N PRO A 131 4.42 -8.93 10.34
CA PRO A 131 5.26 -9.98 10.90
C PRO A 131 4.38 -11.21 11.02
N THR A 132 4.76 -12.30 10.37
CA THR A 132 4.06 -13.58 10.55
C THR A 132 4.05 -13.82 12.06
N PRO A 133 2.87 -13.94 12.72
CA PRO A 133 2.85 -14.19 14.14
C PRO A 133 3.67 -15.45 14.38
N GLN A 134 4.72 -15.36 15.20
CA GLN A 134 5.43 -16.55 15.64
C GLN A 134 4.43 -17.40 16.42
N VAL A 135 3.91 -18.44 15.77
CA VAL A 135 3.13 -19.46 16.45
C VAL A 135 4.13 -20.23 17.28
N THR A 136 4.08 -20.01 18.59
CA THR A 136 4.85 -20.81 19.54
C THR A 136 3.96 -21.95 20.03
N VAL A 137 4.46 -23.18 19.94
CA VAL A 137 3.84 -24.34 20.61
C VAL A 137 4.69 -24.61 21.85
N ASN A 138 4.10 -24.47 23.04
CA ASN A 138 4.79 -24.63 24.32
C ASN A 138 6.04 -23.73 24.49
N GLY A 139 6.01 -22.50 23.98
CA GLY A 139 7.11 -21.53 24.12
C GLY A 139 8.29 -21.77 23.17
N VAL A 140 8.17 -22.70 22.22
CA VAL A 140 9.16 -22.92 21.15
C VAL A 140 8.63 -22.31 19.84
N PRO A 141 9.38 -21.43 19.16
CA PRO A 141 9.02 -20.98 17.81
C PRO A 141 9.03 -22.17 16.86
N LEU A 142 7.96 -22.34 16.08
CA LEU A 142 7.94 -23.28 14.95
C LEU A 142 8.91 -22.84 13.84
#